data_AF-A0A925QQ31-F1
#
_entry.id   AF-A0A925QQ31-F1
#
_cell.length_a   1.000
_cell.length_b   1.000
_cell.length_c   1.000
_cell.angle_alpha   90.00
_cell.angle_beta   90.00
_cell.angle_gamma   90.00
#
_symmetry.space_group_name_H-M   'P 1'
#
loop_
_entity.id
_entity.type
_entity.pdbx_description
1 polymer ?
#
loop_
_entity_poly.entity_id
_entity_poly.type
_entity_poly.pdbx_seq_one_letter_code
_entity_poly.pdbx_strand_id
1 'polypeptide(L)'
;YGNVIVASPKMIKDNPAAVKAFLSAFVKGAKEVIHNPDPAIDYVKARDGIIDVALEKRRLRLAIDAVVASPDARAEGFGVVVPGRLALMASQVSDAFNTKTRIDPAAVWNDSFLPPTAELNILPAAKK
;
A
#
# COMPACT_ATOMS: atom_id res chain seq x y z
N TYR A 1 4.20 -9.44 0.52
CA TYR A 1 3.23 -8.35 0.52
C TYR A 1 2.31 -8.54 1.71
N GLY A 2 2.23 -7.51 2.57
CA GLY A 2 1.42 -7.53 3.78
C GLY A 2 0.07 -6.89 3.55
N ASN A 3 0.04 -5.55 3.44
CA ASN A 3 -1.19 -4.79 3.20
C ASN A 3 -1.39 -4.52 1.71
N VAL A 4 -2.61 -4.72 1.22
CA VAL A 4 -3.01 -4.50 -0.17
C VAL A 4 -4.42 -3.91 -0.24
N ILE A 5 -4.70 -3.17 -1.30
CA ILE A 5 -6.06 -2.75 -1.66
C ILE A 5 -6.65 -3.83 -2.56
N VAL A 6 -7.84 -4.33 -2.20
CA VAL A 6 -8.54 -5.38 -2.96
C VAL A 6 -9.83 -4.81 -3.51
N ALA A 7 -10.03 -4.97 -4.82
CA ALA A 7 -11.26 -4.61 -5.51
C ALA A 7 -11.97 -5.88 -5.98
N SER A 8 -13.31 -5.89 -5.90
CA SER A 8 -14.09 -7.03 -6.41
C SER A 8 -14.02 -7.10 -7.95
N PRO A 9 -14.10 -8.29 -8.56
CA PRO A 9 -14.15 -8.42 -10.02
C PRO A 9 -15.28 -7.62 -10.66
N LYS A 10 -16.44 -7.53 -9.98
CA LYS A 10 -17.56 -6.70 -10.41
C LYS A 10 -17.18 -5.21 -10.46
N MET A 11 -16.50 -4.69 -9.45
CA MET A 11 -16.11 -3.28 -9.41
C MET A 11 -15.05 -2.95 -10.46
N ILE A 12 -14.08 -3.84 -10.66
CA ILE A 12 -13.06 -3.75 -11.71
C ILE A 12 -13.71 -3.70 -13.11
N LYS A 13 -14.70 -4.58 -13.35
CA LYS A 13 -15.39 -4.67 -14.64
C LYS A 13 -16.34 -3.51 -14.88
N ASP A 14 -17.21 -3.22 -13.92
CA ASP A 14 -18.35 -2.33 -14.12
C ASP A 14 -18.00 -0.86 -13.85
N ASN A 15 -16.98 -0.60 -13.01
CA ASN A 15 -16.56 0.75 -12.68
C ASN A 15 -15.01 0.90 -12.60
N PRO A 16 -14.29 0.59 -13.70
CA PRO A 16 -12.83 0.68 -13.74
C PRO A 16 -12.32 2.11 -13.46
N ALA A 17 -13.09 3.13 -13.83
CA ALA A 17 -12.74 4.52 -13.58
C ALA A 17 -12.74 4.86 -12.08
N ALA A 18 -13.69 4.34 -11.30
CA ALA A 18 -13.69 4.52 -9.85
C ALA A 18 -12.51 3.82 -9.17
N VAL A 19 -12.08 2.64 -9.65
CA VAL A 19 -10.86 1.99 -9.15
C VAL A 19 -9.66 2.93 -9.32
N LYS A 20 -9.45 3.45 -10.53
CA LYS A 20 -8.33 4.34 -10.84
C LYS A 20 -8.38 5.62 -10.02
N ALA A 21 -9.56 6.25 -9.95
CA ALA A 21 -9.76 7.47 -9.18
C ALA A 21 -9.50 7.27 -7.68
N PHE A 22 -9.96 6.13 -7.12
CA PHE A 22 -9.69 5.78 -5.74
C PHE A 22 -8.20 5.59 -5.48
N LEU A 23 -7.48 4.86 -6.36
CA LEU A 23 -6.05 4.64 -6.21
C LEU A 23 -5.26 5.95 -6.30
N SER A 24 -5.56 6.83 -7.26
CA SER A 24 -4.96 8.17 -7.33
C SER A 24 -5.24 9.01 -6.07
N ALA A 25 -6.48 9.00 -5.57
CA ALA A 25 -6.84 9.72 -4.35
C ALA A 25 -6.12 9.17 -3.11
N PHE A 26 -6.03 7.84 -3.00
CA PHE A 26 -5.30 7.17 -1.92
C PHE A 26 -3.83 7.54 -1.94
N VAL A 27 -3.17 7.52 -3.11
CA VAL A 27 -1.76 7.90 -3.25
C VAL A 27 -1.52 9.36 -2.86
N LYS A 28 -2.43 10.27 -3.22
CA LYS A 28 -2.37 11.67 -2.77
C LYS A 28 -2.45 11.79 -1.25
N GLY A 29 -3.43 11.13 -0.63
CA GLY A 29 -3.57 11.14 0.84
C GLY A 29 -2.37 10.49 1.54
N ALA A 30 -1.86 9.38 1.02
CA ALA A 30 -0.66 8.73 1.53
C ALA A 30 0.56 9.66 1.46
N LYS A 31 0.73 10.40 0.36
CA LYS A 31 1.78 11.41 0.22
C LYS A 31 1.67 12.49 1.28
N GLU A 32 0.48 13.05 1.49
CA GLU A 32 0.25 14.07 2.51
C GLU A 32 0.61 13.56 3.91
N VAL A 33 0.18 12.36 4.27
CA VAL A 33 0.51 11.73 5.56
C VAL A 33 2.01 11.46 5.71
N ILE A 34 2.66 10.95 4.66
CA ILE A 34 4.09 10.65 4.70
C ILE A 34 4.93 11.93 4.89
N HIS A 35 4.54 13.02 4.24
CA HIS A 35 5.25 14.29 4.32
C HIS A 35 4.89 15.13 5.55
N ASN A 36 3.69 14.97 6.10
CA ASN A 36 3.22 15.67 7.28
C ASN A 36 2.39 14.74 8.19
N PRO A 37 3.04 13.84 8.95
CA PRO A 37 2.35 12.76 9.66
C PRO A 37 1.54 13.20 10.86
N ASP A 38 1.89 14.33 11.48
CA ASP A 38 1.30 14.72 12.76
C ASP A 38 -0.20 15.06 12.68
N PRO A 39 -0.66 15.87 11.71
CA PRO A 39 -2.09 16.15 11.55
C PRO A 39 -2.89 14.90 11.15
N ALA A 40 -2.25 13.86 10.60
CA ALA A 40 -2.95 12.64 10.21
C ALA A 40 -3.59 11.93 11.43
N ILE A 41 -3.02 12.10 12.62
CA ILE A 41 -3.53 11.51 13.86
C ILE A 41 -4.86 12.12 14.29
N ASP A 42 -5.18 13.35 13.86
CA ASP A 42 -6.48 13.97 14.18
C ASP A 42 -7.64 13.18 13.53
N TYR A 43 -7.44 12.64 12.33
CA TYR A 43 -8.41 11.74 11.69
C TYR A 43 -8.55 10.41 12.42
N VAL A 44 -7.46 9.90 13.02
CA VAL A 44 -7.50 8.70 13.85
C VAL A 44 -8.26 8.97 15.14
N LYS A 45 -7.97 10.10 15.82
CA LYS A 45 -8.67 10.51 17.05
C LYS A 45 -10.17 10.71 16.85
N ALA A 46 -10.56 11.26 15.70
CA ALA A 46 -11.96 11.44 15.34
C ALA A 46 -12.71 10.11 15.19
N ARG A 47 -12.00 9.01 14.85
CA ARG A 47 -12.56 7.65 14.75
C ARG A 47 -12.44 6.86 16.04
N ASP A 48 -11.35 7.05 16.77
CA ASP A 48 -11.04 6.42 18.04
C ASP A 48 -10.69 7.49 19.08
N GLY A 49 -11.70 7.86 19.87
CA GLY A 49 -11.59 8.91 20.88
C GLY A 49 -10.71 8.56 22.07
N ILE A 50 -10.21 7.33 22.23
CA ILE A 50 -9.42 6.92 23.40
C ILE A 50 -7.91 6.82 23.13
N ILE A 51 -7.45 7.08 21.90
CA ILE A 51 -6.02 7.05 21.59
C ILE A 51 -5.22 8.09 22.39
N ASP A 52 -3.97 7.74 22.67
CA ASP A 52 -2.93 8.68 23.08
C ASP A 52 -2.33 9.34 21.83
N VAL A 53 -2.64 10.62 21.63
CA VAL A 53 -2.23 11.39 20.45
C VAL A 53 -0.71 11.51 20.35
N ALA A 54 -0.01 11.70 21.48
CA ALA A 54 1.43 11.85 21.47
C ALA A 54 2.12 10.53 21.09
N LEU A 55 1.61 9.41 21.63
CA LEU A 55 2.08 8.08 21.29
C LEU A 55 1.85 7.76 19.81
N GLU A 56 0.64 8.00 19.29
CA GLU A 56 0.31 7.65 17.91
C GLU A 56 1.09 8.50 16.89
N LYS A 57 1.37 9.78 17.18
CA LYS A 57 2.29 10.60 16.36
C LYS A 57 3.68 9.95 16.28
N ARG A 58 4.22 9.48 17.40
CA ARG A 58 5.51 8.78 17.44
C ARG A 58 5.46 7.46 16.64
N ARG A 59 4.40 6.67 16.81
CA ARG A 59 4.23 5.38 16.11
C ARG A 59 4.11 5.56 14.60
N LEU A 60 3.35 6.55 14.14
CA LEU A 60 3.19 6.82 12.72
C LEU A 60 4.52 7.25 12.07
N ARG A 61 5.26 8.17 12.69
CA ARG A 61 6.60 8.56 12.20
C ARG A 61 7.55 7.36 12.13
N LEU A 62 7.57 6.53 13.17
CA LEU A 62 8.38 5.30 13.19
C LEU A 62 7.97 4.34 12.07
N ALA A 63 6.67 4.12 11.86
CA ALA A 63 6.19 3.26 10.79
C ALA A 63 6.58 3.81 9.40
N ILE A 64 6.46 5.12 9.19
CA ILE A 64 6.88 5.75 7.95
C ILE A 64 8.38 5.53 7.71
N ASP A 65 9.21 5.84 8.70
CA ASP A 65 10.67 5.75 8.58
C ASP A 65 11.15 4.28 8.42
N ALA A 66 10.54 3.33 9.14
CA ALA A 66 11.04 1.96 9.22
C ALA A 66 10.45 1.01 8.16
N VAL A 67 9.18 1.19 7.77
CA VAL A 67 8.48 0.21 6.91
C VAL A 67 7.87 0.78 5.64
N VAL A 68 7.54 2.08 5.59
CA VAL A 68 6.95 2.70 4.38
C VAL A 68 8.02 3.29 3.48
N ALA A 69 8.90 4.15 4.00
CA ALA A 69 9.97 4.82 3.27
C ALA A 69 11.27 4.00 3.26
N SER A 70 11.13 2.67 3.11
CA SER A 70 12.22 1.69 3.14
C SER A 70 13.12 1.75 1.89
N PRO A 71 14.33 1.17 1.94
CA PRO A 71 15.20 1.06 0.76
C PRO A 71 14.51 0.37 -0.42
N ASP A 72 13.79 -0.73 -0.17
CA ASP A 72 13.01 -1.45 -1.19
C ASP A 72 11.94 -0.55 -1.80
N ALA A 73 11.16 0.18 -1.00
CA ALA A 73 10.13 1.08 -1.52
C ALA A 73 10.71 2.21 -2.40
N ARG A 74 11.94 2.65 -2.13
CA ARG A 74 12.65 3.64 -2.94
C ARG A 74 13.18 3.05 -4.25
N ALA A 75 13.62 1.79 -4.22
CA ALA A 75 14.15 1.11 -5.40
C ALA A 75 13.02 0.62 -6.34
N GLU A 76 11.92 0.13 -5.76
CA GLU A 76 10.84 -0.58 -6.47
C GLU A 76 9.63 0.33 -6.76
N GLY A 77 9.41 1.36 -5.94
CA GLY A 77 8.27 2.26 -6.03
C GLY A 77 7.14 1.94 -5.05
N PHE A 78 6.48 2.98 -4.53
CA PHE A 78 5.36 2.81 -3.60
C PHE A 78 4.15 2.16 -4.30
N GLY A 79 3.57 1.15 -3.67
CA GLY A 79 2.36 0.48 -4.17
C GLY A 79 2.59 -0.46 -5.37
N VAL A 80 3.83 -0.68 -5.78
CA VAL A 80 4.21 -1.58 -6.87
C VAL A 80 4.58 -2.96 -6.31
N VAL A 81 4.33 -3.99 -7.11
CA VAL A 81 4.71 -5.37 -6.80
C VAL A 81 5.83 -5.80 -7.74
N VAL A 82 6.84 -6.47 -7.18
CA VAL A 82 7.91 -7.14 -7.91
C VAL A 82 7.43 -8.54 -8.30
N PRO A 83 7.34 -8.86 -9.61
CA PRO A 83 6.75 -10.12 -10.07
C PRO A 83 7.40 -11.37 -9.48
N GLY A 84 8.74 -11.41 -9.41
CA GLY A 84 9.46 -12.55 -8.83
C GLY A 84 9.16 -12.76 -7.34
N ARG A 85 9.03 -11.66 -6.58
CA ARG A 85 8.69 -11.70 -5.14
C ARG A 85 7.26 -12.20 -4.94
N LEU A 86 6.31 -11.76 -5.78
CA LEU A 86 4.93 -12.25 -5.74
C LEU A 86 4.84 -13.73 -6.11
N ALA A 87 5.54 -14.17 -7.16
CA ALA A 87 5.56 -15.56 -7.59
C ALA A 87 6.11 -16.49 -6.50
N LEU A 88 7.19 -16.08 -5.82
CA LEU A 88 7.74 -16.82 -4.68
C LEU A 88 6.70 -16.95 -3.56
N MET A 89 6.03 -15.86 -3.18
CA MET A 89 4.99 -15.89 -2.16
C MET A 89 3.81 -16.79 -2.54
N ALA A 90 3.36 -16.73 -3.80
CA ALA A 90 2.29 -17.58 -4.31
C ALA A 90 2.66 -19.07 -4.21
N SER A 91 3.91 -19.44 -4.52
CA SER A 91 4.41 -20.80 -4.31
C SER A 91 4.38 -21.17 -2.83
N GLN A 92 4.95 -20.34 -1.96
CA GLN A 92 5.03 -20.61 -0.52
C GLN A 92 3.64 -20.81 0.11
N VAL A 93 2.66 -20.01 -0.27
CA VAL A 93 1.27 -20.18 0.18
C VAL A 93 0.67 -21.48 -0.37
N SER A 94 0.91 -21.79 -1.65
CA SER A 94 0.42 -23.03 -2.26
C SER A 94 0.97 -24.27 -1.53
N ASP A 95 2.27 -24.26 -1.22
CA ASP A 95 2.96 -25.34 -0.53
C ASP A 95 2.51 -25.44 0.95
N ALA A 96 2.42 -24.30 1.67
CA ALA A 96 2.03 -24.27 3.08
C ALA A 96 0.59 -24.71 3.34
N PHE A 97 -0.33 -24.36 2.44
CA PHE A 97 -1.76 -24.68 2.59
C PHE A 97 -2.22 -25.87 1.73
N ASN A 98 -1.30 -26.51 0.99
CA ASN A 98 -1.58 -27.63 0.10
C ASN A 98 -2.79 -27.36 -0.84
N THR A 99 -2.77 -26.22 -1.50
CA THR A 99 -3.88 -25.78 -2.38
C THR A 99 -4.08 -26.76 -3.54
N LYS A 100 -5.33 -27.07 -3.90
CA LYS A 100 -5.67 -27.99 -5.02
C LYS A 100 -4.99 -27.60 -6.34
N THR A 101 -4.90 -26.31 -6.61
CA THR A 101 -4.20 -25.73 -7.74
C THR A 101 -3.20 -24.71 -7.21
N ARG A 102 -2.00 -24.65 -7.80
CA ARG A 102 -1.04 -23.59 -7.45
C ARG A 102 -1.66 -22.22 -7.72
N ILE A 103 -1.36 -21.26 -6.83
CA ILE A 103 -1.80 -19.88 -6.99
C ILE A 103 -1.08 -19.26 -8.20
N ASP A 104 -1.86 -18.74 -9.14
CA ASP A 104 -1.35 -17.94 -10.26
C ASP A 104 -1.17 -16.47 -9.82
N PRO A 105 0.06 -15.92 -9.81
CA PRO A 105 0.32 -14.53 -9.49
C PRO A 105 -0.46 -13.53 -10.36
N ALA A 106 -0.69 -13.85 -11.64
CA ALA A 106 -1.39 -12.97 -12.57
C ALA A 106 -2.89 -12.91 -12.29
N ALA A 107 -3.45 -13.93 -11.61
CA ALA A 107 -4.84 -13.94 -11.20
C ALA A 107 -5.11 -13.09 -9.94
N VAL A 108 -4.07 -12.79 -9.15
CA VAL A 108 -4.19 -12.10 -7.85
C VAL A 108 -3.67 -10.66 -7.87
N TRP A 109 -2.92 -10.27 -8.90
CA TRP A 109 -2.37 -8.92 -9.04
C TRP A 109 -2.64 -8.34 -10.43
N ASN A 110 -3.11 -7.08 -10.45
CA ASN A 110 -3.36 -6.33 -11.68
C ASN A 110 -2.96 -4.87 -11.47
N ASP A 111 -1.87 -4.45 -12.09
CA ASP A 111 -1.29 -3.11 -11.99
C ASP A 111 -1.83 -2.12 -13.03
N SER A 112 -2.68 -2.54 -13.98
CA SER A 112 -3.24 -1.65 -15.03
C SER A 112 -4.15 -0.53 -14.51
N PHE A 113 -4.46 -0.55 -13.21
CA PHE A 113 -5.24 0.45 -12.49
C PHE A 113 -4.37 1.39 -11.65
N LEU A 114 -3.08 1.11 -11.49
CA LEU A 114 -2.18 1.99 -10.76
C LEU A 114 -2.07 3.35 -11.47
N PRO A 115 -1.93 4.44 -10.69
CA PRO A 115 -1.64 5.74 -11.28
C PRO A 115 -0.23 5.77 -11.89
N PRO A 116 0.09 6.78 -12.72
CA PRO A 116 1.41 6.90 -13.32
C PRO A 116 2.54 6.90 -12.28
N THR A 117 3.72 6.41 -12.66
CA THR A 117 4.89 6.33 -11.76
C THR A 117 5.23 7.65 -11.08
N ALA A 118 5.00 8.79 -11.75
CA ALA A 118 5.20 10.11 -11.18
C ALA A 118 4.28 10.38 -9.96
N GLU A 119 3.04 9.90 -9.98
CA GLU A 119 2.12 10.00 -8.84
C GLU A 119 2.54 9.06 -7.70
N LEU A 120 3.08 7.87 -8.02
CA LEU A 120 3.57 6.91 -7.04
C LEU A 120 4.87 7.34 -6.33
N ASN A 121 5.56 8.36 -6.84
CA ASN A 121 6.73 8.92 -6.18
C ASN A 121 6.34 9.82 -5.00
N ILE A 122 6.01 9.20 -3.87
CA ILE A 122 5.46 9.86 -2.67
C ILE A 122 6.40 9.85 -1.46
N LEU A 123 7.57 9.21 -1.57
CA LEU A 123 8.49 9.07 -0.45
C LEU A 123 9.28 10.37 -0.24
N PRO A 124 9.57 10.76 1.03
CA PRO A 124 10.36 11.95 1.31
C PRO A 124 11.80 11.71 0.88
N ALA A 125 12.63 12.76 0.76
CA ALA A 125 14.06 12.59 0.54
C ALA A 125 14.66 11.67 1.61
N ALA A 126 15.62 10.83 1.21
CA ALA A 126 16.34 9.99 2.18
C ALA A 126 17.04 10.91 3.21
N LYS A 127 16.87 10.60 4.50
CA LYS A 127 17.61 11.29 5.56
C LYS A 127 19.09 10.92 5.39
N LYS A 128 19.96 11.95 5.33
CA LYS A 128 21.41 11.79 5.28
C LYS A 128 21.95 11.35 6.63
#